data_AF-A0A538AFQ2-F1
#
_entry.id   AF-A0A538AFQ2-F1
#
_cell.length_a   1.000
_cell.length_b   1.000
_cell.length_c   1.000
_cell.angle_alpha   90.00
_cell.angle_beta   90.00
_cell.angle_gamma   90.00
#
_symmetry.space_group_name_H-M   'P 1'
#
loop_
_entity.id
_entity.type
_entity.pdbx_description
1 polymer ?
#
loop_
_entity_poly.entity_id
_entity_poly.type
_entity_poly.pdbx_seq_one_letter_code
_entity_poly.pdbx_strand_id
1 'polypeptide(L)' 'MGRWSRDELEKAFEAYLEAGARAGASGDWSEWPDIFTEDATYIEHHFGTFRGRDEIRKWITETMGQFP' A
#
# COMPACT_ATOMS: atom_id res chain seq x y z
N MET A 1 26.69 6.53 -2.72
CA MET A 1 25.88 5.55 -1.97
C MET A 1 24.46 6.08 -1.92
N GLY A 2 23.44 5.29 -2.27
CA GLY A 2 22.05 5.69 -2.06
C GLY A 2 21.78 5.92 -0.57
N ARG A 3 20.77 6.73 -0.24
CA ARG A 3 20.39 7.01 1.16
C ARG A 3 20.00 5.76 1.95
N TRP A 4 19.56 4.71 1.25
CA TRP A 4 19.19 3.41 1.80
C TRP A 4 20.05 2.31 1.17
N SER A 5 20.34 1.28 1.95
CA SER A 5 21.01 0.06 1.50
C SER A 5 20.07 -0.81 0.66
N ARG A 6 20.66 -1.73 -0.12
CA ARG A 6 19.88 -2.71 -0.90
C ARG A 6 19.02 -3.59 0.01
N ASP A 7 19.61 -4.11 1.08
CA ASP A 7 18.93 -4.97 2.05
C ASP A 7 17.73 -4.28 2.71
N GLU A 8 17.82 -2.96 2.97
CA GLU A 8 16.67 -2.18 3.49
C GLU A 8 15.54 -2.08 2.47
N LEU A 9 15.87 -1.84 1.20
CA LEU A 9 14.87 -1.77 0.12
C LEU A 9 14.19 -3.12 -0.12
N GLU A 10 14.96 -4.22 -0.09
CA GLU A 10 14.43 -5.57 -0.25
C GLU A 10 13.47 -5.93 0.89
N LYS A 11 13.85 -5.66 2.15
CA LYS A 11 12.97 -5.86 3.30
C LYS A 11 11.69 -5.02 3.24
N ALA A 12 11.79 -3.77 2.81
CA ALA A 12 10.62 -2.91 2.66
C ALA A 12 9.68 -3.42 1.56
N PHE A 13 10.24 -3.95 0.48
CA PHE A 13 9.46 -4.55 -0.61
C PHE A 13 8.80 -5.87 -0.20
N GLU A 14 9.48 -6.73 0.55
CA GLU A 14 8.89 -7.94 1.14
C GLU A 14 7.71 -7.61 2.05
N ALA A 15 7.86 -6.63 2.94
CA ALA A 15 6.79 -6.16 3.82
C ALA A 15 5.57 -5.65 3.02
N TYR A 16 5.81 -4.95 1.91
CA TYR A 16 4.76 -4.50 1.00
C TYR A 16 3.97 -5.68 0.38
N LEU A 17 4.68 -6.70 -0.11
CA LEU A 17 4.04 -7.89 -0.68
C LEU A 17 3.25 -8.68 0.36
N GLU A 18 3.81 -8.85 1.56
CA GLU A 18 3.13 -9.54 2.65
C GLU A 18 1.87 -8.81 3.11
N ALA A 19 1.93 -7.48 3.24
CA ALA A 19 0.75 -6.68 3.58
C ALA A 19 -0.35 -6.84 2.53
N GLY A 20 -0.01 -6.83 1.24
CA GLY A 20 -0.95 -7.05 0.16
C GLY A 20 -1.55 -8.46 0.17
N ALA A 21 -0.73 -9.47 0.46
CA ALA A 21 -1.19 -10.85 0.58
C ALA A 21 -2.14 -11.04 1.77
N ARG A 22 -1.84 -10.44 2.93
CA ARG A 22 -2.73 -10.47 4.11
C ARG A 22 -4.06 -9.75 3.84
N ALA A 23 -4.00 -8.58 3.23
CA ALA A 23 -5.19 -7.82 2.84
C ALA A 23 -6.06 -8.60 1.84
N GLY A 24 -5.44 -9.18 0.81
CA GLY A 24 -6.15 -10.00 -0.18
C GLY A 24 -6.74 -11.29 0.40
N ALA A 25 -6.07 -11.94 1.34
CA ALA A 25 -6.56 -13.17 1.97
C ALA A 25 -7.71 -12.92 2.98
N SER A 26 -7.68 -11.78 3.68
CA SER A 26 -8.70 -11.41 4.67
C SER A 26 -9.88 -10.65 4.05
N GLY A 27 -9.67 -10.00 2.90
CA GLY A 27 -10.58 -9.01 2.33
C GLY A 27 -10.52 -7.65 3.05
N ASP A 28 -9.75 -7.54 4.14
CA ASP A 28 -9.56 -6.27 4.85
C ASP A 28 -8.33 -5.54 4.32
N TRP A 29 -8.58 -4.56 3.44
CA TRP A 29 -7.55 -3.72 2.85
C TRP A 29 -7.16 -2.53 3.73
N SER A 30 -7.78 -2.38 4.90
CA SER A 30 -7.49 -1.23 5.77
C SER A 30 -6.06 -1.27 6.30
N GLU A 31 -5.46 -2.44 6.54
CA GLU A 31 -4.10 -2.55 7.10
C GLU A 31 -2.98 -2.32 6.08
N TRP A 32 -3.25 -2.51 4.78
CA TRP A 32 -2.21 -2.40 3.75
C TRP A 32 -1.57 -1.00 3.67
N PRO A 33 -2.33 0.11 3.72
CA PRO A 33 -1.76 1.45 3.74
C PRO A 33 -0.86 1.79 4.92
N ASP A 34 -0.88 1.02 6.01
CA ASP A 34 -0.08 1.32 7.22
C ASP A 34 1.43 1.19 6.99
N ILE A 35 1.86 0.53 5.92
CA ILE A 35 3.27 0.47 5.51
C ILE A 35 3.78 1.78 4.88
N PHE A 36 2.87 2.68 4.49
CA PHE A 36 3.23 3.95 3.85
C PHE A 36 3.38 5.09 4.87
N THR A 37 4.16 6.09 4.48
CA THR A 37 4.24 7.35 5.21
C THR A 37 2.93 8.14 5.10
N GLU A 38 2.68 9.02 6.07
CA GLU A 38 1.47 9.84 6.11
C GLU A 38 1.31 10.75 4.89
N ASP A 39 2.42 11.13 4.26
CA ASP A 39 2.52 11.98 3.08
C ASP A 39 2.74 11.20 1.77
N ALA A 40 2.58 9.87 1.78
CA ALA A 40 2.83 9.04 0.62
C ALA A 40 1.96 9.42 -0.59
N THR A 41 2.54 9.40 -1.79
CA THR A 41 1.77 9.58 -3.04
C THR A 41 1.66 8.24 -3.74
N TYR A 42 0.44 7.75 -3.90
CA TYR A 42 0.17 6.52 -4.63
C TYR A 42 -0.39 6.85 -6.00
N ILE A 43 0.21 6.29 -7.06
CA ILE A 43 -0.24 6.47 -8.43
C ILE A 43 -0.77 5.14 -8.92
N GLU A 44 -2.06 5.10 -9.18
CA GLU A 44 -2.76 3.95 -9.72
C GLU A 44 -3.23 4.26 -11.14
N HIS A 45 -2.93 3.35 -12.07
CA HIS A 45 -3.10 3.61 -13.49
C HIS A 45 -4.55 3.80 -13.97
N HIS A 46 -5.54 3.22 -13.29
CA HIS A 46 -6.96 3.34 -13.60
C HIS A 46 -7.68 4.42 -12.79
N PHE A 47 -7.28 4.62 -11.53
CA PHE A 47 -7.99 5.48 -10.57
C PHE A 47 -7.29 6.81 -10.31
N GLY A 48 -6.06 7.00 -10.78
CA GLY A 48 -5.35 8.28 -10.73
C GLY A 48 -4.32 8.36 -9.60
N THR A 49 -4.29 9.48 -8.88
CA THR A 49 -3.26 9.75 -7.86
C THR A 49 -3.90 10.07 -6.53
N PHE A 50 -3.48 9.36 -5.48
CA PHE A 50 -3.90 9.54 -4.09
C PHE A 50 -2.76 10.13 -3.27
N ARG A 51 -3.07 11.10 -2.42
CA ARG A 51 -2.11 11.82 -1.58
C ARG A 51 -2.40 11.60 -0.11
N GLY A 52 -1.42 11.00 0.53
CA GLY A 52 -1.40 10.66 1.93
C GLY A 52 -2.03 9.30 2.21
N ARG A 53 -1.60 8.71 3.32
CA ARG A 53 -2.02 7.37 3.75
C ARG A 53 -3.53 7.22 3.88
N ASP A 54 -4.21 8.27 4.35
CA ASP A 54 -5.65 8.23 4.58
C ASP A 54 -6.45 8.20 3.28
N GLU A 55 -6.00 8.95 2.26
CA GLU A 55 -6.63 8.92 0.93
C GLU A 55 -6.43 7.56 0.27
N ILE A 56 -5.22 7.00 0.37
CA ILE A 56 -4.90 5.65 -0.10
C ILE A 56 -5.78 4.60 0.59
N ARG A 57 -5.94 4.69 1.92
CA ARG A 57 -6.78 3.76 2.70
C ARG A 57 -8.23 3.78 2.25
N LYS A 58 -8.79 4.97 2.11
CA LYS A 58 -10.18 5.12 1.66
C LYS A 58 -10.37 4.46 0.28
N TRP A 59 -9.48 4.77 -0.66
CA TRP A 59 -9.57 4.23 -2.02
C TRP A 59 -9.43 2.71 -2.08
N ILE A 60 -8.40 2.14 -1.44
CA ILE A 60 -8.14 0.69 -1.53
C ILE A 60 -9.25 -0.12 -0.88
N THR A 61 -9.77 0.33 0.28
CA THR A 61 -10.89 -0.32 0.96
C THR A 61 -12.18 -0.22 0.15
N GLU A 62 -12.47 0.93 -0.46
CA GLU A 62 -13.65 1.10 -1.33
C GLU A 62 -13.56 0.27 -2.61
N THR A 63 -12.37 0.18 -3.22
CA THR A 63 -12.18 -0.47 -4.52
C THR A 63 -12.11 -1.99 -4.38
N MET A 64 -11.28 -2.48 -3.46
CA MET A 64 -11.05 -3.92 -3.30
C MET A 64 -12.13 -4.57 -2.43
N GLY A 65 -12.81 -3.82 -1.58
CA GLY A 65 -13.98 -4.31 -0.83
C GLY A 65 -15.22 -4.57 -1.69
N GLN A 66 -15.23 -4.14 -2.96
CA GLN A 66 -16.33 -4.38 -3.90
C GLN A 66 -16.21 -5.68 -4.70
N PHE A 67 -15.03 -6.34 -4.69
CA PHE A 67 -14.81 -7.58 -5.41
C PHE A 67 -14.73 -8.77 -4.43
N PRO A 68 -15.58 -9.80 -4.58
CA PRO A 68 -15.57 -11.00 -3.74
C PRO A 68 -14.36 -11.91 -4.01
#